data_AF-A0A9P0JAX1-F1
#
_entry.id   AF-A0A9P0JAX1-F1
#
_cell.length_a   1.000
_cell.length_b   1.000
_cell.length_c   1.000
_cell.angle_alpha   90.00
_cell.angle_beta   90.00
_cell.angle_gamma   90.00
#
_symmetry.space_group_name_H-M   'P 1'
#
loop_
_entity.id
_entity.type
_entity.pdbx_description
1 polymer ?
#
loop_
_entity_poly.entity_id
_entity_poly.type
_entity_poly.pdbx_seq_one_letter_code
_entity_poly.pdbx_strand_id
1 'polypeptide(L)'
;MVFSTRTFIKIYIEISSDEEIEKEIEIVGENYKIILEEGQIKLNDYKMLNSYEFINDILIEFYLNDWYTKKLSEEDRERTYVFSTHFYTTLAKSFNASDYSAHYTASQIRHGKVKRWTKNVDIFQKDFVFIPVNENEHWFLAVICFPYLSGKVDMKDGTPVNEPDDDAKYSNRI
;
A
#
# COMPACT_ATOMS: atom_id res chain seq x y z
N MET A 1 21.76 18.06 19.38
CA MET A 1 22.42 17.27 18.33
C MET A 1 21.33 16.43 17.69
N VAL A 2 20.77 16.90 16.58
CA VAL A 2 19.60 16.32 15.91
C VAL A 2 20.12 15.47 14.77
N PHE A 3 20.09 14.14 14.92
CA PHE A 3 20.29 13.25 13.77
C PHE A 3 18.95 13.08 13.07
N SER A 4 18.73 13.94 12.09
CA SER A 4 17.69 13.81 11.08
C SER A 4 18.22 12.88 9.98
N THR A 5 18.04 11.58 10.12
CA THR A 5 18.16 10.66 8.98
C THR A 5 16.81 10.62 8.27
N ARG A 6 16.60 11.61 7.39
CA ARG A 6 15.57 11.53 6.36
C ARG A 6 16.00 10.44 5.37
N THR A 7 15.54 9.22 5.60
CA THR A 7 15.51 8.19 4.56
C THR A 7 14.43 8.58 3.57
N PHE A 8 14.81 9.30 2.52
CA PHE A 8 13.95 9.47 1.35
C PHE A 8 14.00 8.16 0.57
N ILE A 9 12.93 7.37 0.64
CA ILE A 9 12.72 6.26 -0.29
C ILE A 9 12.31 6.91 -1.62
N LYS A 10 13.27 7.07 -2.54
CA LYS A 10 12.97 7.33 -3.96
C LYS A 10 12.65 5.99 -4.62
N ILE A 11 11.37 5.73 -4.88
CA ILE A 11 10.97 4.63 -5.76
C ILE A 11 11.26 5.11 -7.19
N TYR A 12 12.34 4.63 -7.78
CA TYR A 12 12.54 4.69 -9.23
C TYR A 12 11.67 3.58 -9.84
N ILE A 13 10.54 3.93 -10.42
CA ILE A 13 9.81 3.02 -11.32
C ILE A 13 10.55 3.09 -12.66
N GLU A 14 11.55 2.23 -12.82
CA GLU A 14 12.21 2.03 -14.11
C GLU A 14 11.23 1.23 -14.98
N ILE A 15 10.45 1.92 -15.81
CA ILE A 15 9.67 1.28 -16.87
C ILE A 15 10.71 0.78 -17.87
N SER A 16 11.09 -0.49 -17.76
CA SER A 16 11.94 -1.16 -18.75
C SER A 16 11.30 -0.98 -20.13
N SER A 17 12.04 -0.31 -21.01
CA SER A 17 11.61 0.14 -22.33
C SER A 17 11.54 -0.96 -23.38
N ASP A 18 11.64 -2.24 -23.01
CA ASP A 18 11.93 -3.31 -23.99
C ASP A 18 10.88 -4.43 -24.09
N GLU A 19 9.65 -4.21 -23.61
CA GLU A 19 8.50 -5.00 -24.08
C GLU A 19 7.46 -4.07 -24.68
N GLU A 20 7.46 -3.96 -26.01
CA GLU A 20 6.34 -3.46 -26.79
C GLU A 20 5.09 -4.28 -26.43
N ILE A 21 4.30 -3.80 -25.47
CA ILE A 21 2.99 -4.37 -25.22
C ILE A 21 2.11 -3.92 -26.39
N GLU A 22 1.97 -4.77 -27.41
CA GLU A 22 0.93 -4.66 -28.42
C GLU A 22 -0.43 -4.74 -27.71
N LYS A 23 -1.05 -3.60 -27.43
CA LYS A 23 -2.35 -3.50 -26.73
C LYS A 23 -3.47 -3.29 -27.75
N GLU A 24 -4.49 -4.14 -27.73
CA GLU A 24 -5.71 -3.93 -28.52
C GLU A 24 -6.52 -2.74 -27.98
N ILE A 25 -6.77 -1.76 -28.85
CA ILE A 25 -7.62 -0.60 -28.58
C ILE A 25 -8.99 -0.89 -29.19
N GLU A 26 -10.03 -0.96 -28.36
CA GLU A 26 -11.41 -1.06 -28.83
C GLU A 26 -12.07 0.33 -28.84
N ILE A 27 -12.72 0.67 -29.95
CA ILE A 27 -13.52 1.89 -30.09
C ILE A 27 -14.96 1.57 -29.68
N VAL A 28 -15.44 2.16 -28.58
CA VAL A 28 -16.82 2.03 -28.11
C VAL A 28 -17.52 3.39 -28.21
N GLY A 29 -18.11 3.68 -29.37
CA GLY A 29 -18.71 4.99 -29.68
C GLY A 29 -17.65 6.09 -29.86
N GLU A 30 -17.92 7.32 -29.40
CA GLU A 30 -16.92 8.41 -29.38
C GLU A 30 -15.82 8.22 -28.30
N ASN A 31 -15.88 7.13 -27.53
CA ASN A 31 -14.94 6.86 -26.45
C ASN A 31 -13.98 5.72 -26.82
N TYR A 32 -12.70 5.94 -26.53
CA TYR A 32 -11.65 4.93 -26.67
C TYR A 32 -11.48 4.18 -25.36
N LYS A 33 -11.36 2.85 -25.45
CA LYS A 33 -11.15 1.97 -24.31
C LYS A 33 -9.94 1.10 -24.56
N ILE A 34 -9.01 1.07 -23.59
CA ILE A 34 -7.91 0.10 -23.62
C ILE A 34 -8.41 -1.10 -22.84
N ILE A 35 -8.59 -2.21 -23.54
CA ILE A 35 -8.92 -3.48 -22.92
C ILE A 35 -7.59 -4.18 -22.66
N LEU A 36 -7.30 -4.37 -21.39
CA LEU A 36 -6.24 -5.24 -20.95
C LEU A 36 -6.89 -6.56 -20.59
N GLU A 37 -6.20 -7.68 -20.80
CA GLU A 37 -6.73 -9.04 -20.57
C GLU A 37 -7.34 -9.23 -19.16
N GLU A 38 -6.98 -8.37 -18.20
CA GLU A 38 -7.41 -8.44 -16.80
C GLU A 38 -8.16 -7.16 -16.30
N GLY A 39 -8.45 -6.18 -17.17
CA GLY A 39 -9.09 -4.93 -16.71
C GLY A 39 -9.38 -3.89 -17.80
N GLN A 40 -10.18 -2.89 -17.44
CA GLN A 40 -10.55 -1.79 -18.35
C GLN A 40 -9.94 -0.49 -17.85
N ILE A 41 -9.01 0.10 -18.62
CA ILE A 41 -8.50 1.44 -18.35
C ILE A 41 -9.10 2.38 -19.39
N LYS A 42 -9.66 3.52 -18.94
CA LYS A 42 -10.14 4.54 -19.89
C LYS A 42 -8.94 5.19 -20.55
N LEU A 43 -9.06 5.56 -21.84
CA LEU A 43 -7.95 6.21 -22.55
C LEU A 43 -7.48 7.50 -21.85
N ASN A 44 -8.36 8.22 -21.15
CA ASN A 44 -7.97 9.41 -20.39
C ASN A 44 -7.06 9.07 -19.20
N ASP A 45 -7.31 7.96 -18.49
CA ASP A 45 -6.42 7.51 -17.41
C ASP A 45 -5.05 7.10 -17.96
N TYR A 46 -4.99 6.48 -19.15
CA TYR A 46 -3.71 6.18 -19.81
C TYR A 46 -2.99 7.43 -20.32
N LYS A 47 -3.71 8.41 -20.87
CA LYS A 47 -3.14 9.69 -21.32
C LYS A 47 -2.51 10.48 -20.17
N MET A 48 -2.98 10.30 -18.94
CA MET A 48 -2.35 10.87 -17.73
C MET A 48 -0.94 10.33 -17.46
N LEU A 49 -0.56 9.17 -18.01
CA LEU A 49 0.84 8.69 -17.94
C LEU A 49 1.79 9.52 -18.79
N ASN A 50 1.26 10.28 -19.76
CA ASN A 50 2.02 11.06 -20.72
C ASN A 50 1.83 12.57 -20.54
N SER A 51 0.84 12.99 -19.73
CA SER A 51 0.71 14.37 -19.25
C SER A 51 1.41 14.48 -17.89
N TYR A 52 1.90 15.67 -17.54
CA TYR A 52 2.47 15.96 -16.23
C TYR A 52 1.39 16.04 -15.12
N GLU A 53 0.36 15.19 -15.20
CA GLU A 53 -0.78 15.14 -14.29
C GLU A 53 -0.58 14.06 -13.21
N PHE A 54 -1.28 14.20 -12.09
CA PHE A 54 -1.14 13.29 -10.96
C PHE A 54 -1.56 11.86 -11.32
N ILE A 55 -0.77 10.89 -10.87
CA ILE A 55 -1.09 9.47 -11.01
C ILE A 55 -2.40 9.18 -10.24
N ASN A 56 -3.39 8.65 -10.95
CA ASN A 56 -4.71 8.33 -10.41
C ASN A 56 -4.69 7.01 -9.61
N ASP A 57 -5.59 6.87 -8.62
CA ASP A 57 -5.82 5.63 -7.85
C ASP A 57 -6.00 4.41 -8.77
N ILE A 58 -6.70 4.59 -9.91
CA ILE A 58 -6.94 3.55 -10.92
C ILE A 58 -5.62 3.00 -11.50
N LEU A 59 -4.62 3.86 -11.73
CA LEU A 59 -3.33 3.46 -12.30
C LEU A 59 -2.48 2.71 -11.28
N ILE A 60 -2.46 3.18 -10.02
CA ILE A 60 -1.75 2.49 -8.93
C ILE A 60 -2.38 1.12 -8.68
N GLU A 61 -3.71 1.05 -8.61
CA GLU A 61 -4.42 -0.20 -8.40
C GLU A 61 -4.21 -1.18 -9.56
N PHE A 62 -4.23 -0.68 -10.81
CA PHE A 62 -3.89 -1.48 -11.97
C PHE A 62 -2.47 -2.05 -11.90
N TYR A 63 -1.47 -1.20 -11.64
CA TYR A 63 -0.07 -1.63 -11.62
C TYR A 63 0.20 -2.64 -10.50
N LEU A 64 -0.32 -2.39 -9.29
CA LEU A 64 -0.14 -3.30 -8.17
C LEU A 64 -0.82 -4.64 -8.41
N ASN A 65 -1.99 -4.64 -9.05
CA ASN A 65 -2.67 -5.88 -9.43
C ASN A 65 -1.85 -6.64 -10.47
N ASP A 66 -1.36 -5.99 -11.54
CA ASP A 66 -0.55 -6.63 -12.58
C ASP A 66 0.77 -7.19 -12.01
N TRP A 67 1.45 -6.43 -11.17
CA TRP A 67 2.65 -6.91 -10.46
C TRP A 67 2.32 -8.12 -9.57
N TYR A 68 1.25 -8.03 -8.78
CA TYR A 68 0.83 -9.11 -7.89
C TYR A 68 0.43 -10.37 -8.67
N THR A 69 -0.31 -10.25 -9.78
CA THR A 69 -0.80 -11.41 -10.55
C THR A 69 0.25 -12.00 -11.47
N LYS A 70 1.09 -11.18 -12.11
CA LYS A 70 2.00 -11.63 -13.18
C LYS A 70 3.46 -11.75 -12.77
N LYS A 71 3.92 -10.97 -11.78
CA LYS A 71 5.34 -10.93 -11.39
C LYS A 71 5.62 -11.74 -10.13
N LEU A 72 4.65 -11.88 -9.23
CA LEU A 72 4.81 -12.74 -8.04
C LEU A 72 4.54 -14.21 -8.38
N SER A 73 5.33 -15.09 -7.76
CA SER A 73 5.04 -16.53 -7.74
C SER A 73 3.76 -16.82 -6.95
N GLU A 74 3.20 -18.02 -7.12
CA GLU A 74 2.01 -18.42 -6.34
C GLU A 74 2.28 -18.41 -4.82
N GLU A 75 3.45 -18.90 -4.41
CA GLU A 75 3.88 -18.88 -3.01
C GLU A 75 4.00 -17.44 -2.46
N ASP A 76 4.64 -16.55 -3.22
CA ASP A 76 4.80 -15.15 -2.81
C ASP A 76 3.46 -14.42 -2.72
N ARG A 77 2.52 -14.72 -3.64
CA ARG A 77 1.14 -14.20 -3.57
C ARG A 77 0.43 -14.67 -2.31
N GLU A 78 0.51 -15.95 -1.97
CA GLU A 78 -0.11 -16.47 -0.76
C GLU A 78 0.43 -15.81 0.51
N ARG A 79 1.72 -15.47 0.52
CA ARG A 79 2.42 -14.82 1.64
C ARG A 79 2.28 -13.29 1.63
N THR A 80 1.64 -12.72 0.61
CA THR A 80 1.48 -11.26 0.42
C THR A 80 0.00 -10.86 0.49
N TYR A 81 -0.26 -9.66 0.99
CA TYR A 81 -1.57 -9.02 0.86
C TYR A 81 -1.40 -7.56 0.43
N VAL A 82 -2.19 -7.13 -0.55
CA VAL A 82 -2.16 -5.76 -1.07
C VAL A 82 -3.50 -5.11 -0.75
N PHE A 83 -3.49 -4.03 0.01
CA PHE A 83 -4.67 -3.21 0.23
C PHE A 83 -4.97 -2.37 -1.01
N SER A 84 -6.27 -2.10 -1.25
CA SER A 84 -6.65 -1.09 -2.24
C SER A 84 -6.21 0.31 -1.79
N THR A 85 -6.04 1.21 -2.76
CA THR A 85 -5.69 2.63 -2.56
C THR A 85 -6.63 3.38 -1.60
N HIS A 86 -7.87 2.91 -1.48
CA HIS A 86 -8.90 3.48 -0.61
C HIS A 86 -8.73 3.13 0.88
N PHE A 87 -7.93 2.11 1.21
CA PHE A 87 -7.78 1.64 2.59
C PHE A 87 -7.23 2.73 3.50
N TYR A 88 -6.06 3.30 3.16
CA TYR A 88 -5.43 4.32 3.99
C TYR A 88 -6.29 5.58 4.08
N THR A 89 -6.83 6.05 2.94
CA THR A 89 -7.71 7.21 2.90
C THR A 89 -8.92 7.06 3.82
N THR A 90 -9.51 5.86 3.87
CA THR A 90 -10.64 5.55 4.77
C THR A 90 -10.21 5.47 6.23
N LEU A 91 -9.06 4.84 6.50
CA LEU A 91 -8.49 4.70 7.84
C LEU A 91 -8.12 6.07 8.46
N ALA A 92 -7.47 6.92 7.67
CA ALA A 92 -6.97 8.23 8.07
C ALA A 92 -8.04 9.33 8.04
N LYS A 93 -9.20 9.07 7.43
CA LYS A 93 -10.31 10.03 7.36
C LYS A 93 -10.64 10.55 8.77
N SER A 94 -10.73 11.87 8.90
CA SER A 94 -11.11 12.52 10.15
C SER A 94 -12.48 12.04 10.65
N PHE A 95 -12.72 12.20 11.95
CA PHE A 95 -14.00 11.92 12.58
C PHE A 95 -14.17 12.84 13.78
N ASN A 96 -15.43 13.11 14.13
CA ASN A 96 -15.74 13.78 15.39
C ASN A 96 -15.86 12.74 16.48
N ALA A 97 -15.11 12.90 17.57
CA ALA A 97 -15.15 11.98 18.70
C ALA A 97 -16.55 11.91 19.35
N SER A 98 -17.33 13.00 19.26
CA SER A 98 -18.71 13.09 19.76
C SER A 98 -19.70 12.13 19.08
N ASP A 99 -19.40 11.67 17.86
CA ASP A 99 -20.28 10.78 17.11
C ASP A 99 -20.20 9.32 17.62
N TYR A 100 -19.27 9.05 18.53
CA TYR A 100 -18.99 7.73 19.07
C TYR A 100 -19.11 7.73 20.59
N SER A 101 -19.45 6.57 21.16
CA SER A 101 -19.50 6.43 22.61
C SER A 101 -18.13 6.63 23.25
N ALA A 102 -18.10 7.25 24.43
CA ALA A 102 -16.88 7.61 25.16
C ALA A 102 -15.96 6.42 25.52
N HIS A 103 -16.44 5.18 25.44
CA HIS A 103 -15.61 4.00 25.67
C HIS A 103 -14.73 3.61 24.46
N TYR A 104 -15.00 4.14 23.28
CA TYR A 104 -14.18 3.86 22.10
C TYR A 104 -12.94 4.76 22.06
N THR A 105 -11.78 4.12 21.91
CA THR A 105 -10.54 4.83 21.59
C THR A 105 -10.51 5.29 20.13
N ALA A 106 -9.70 6.30 19.83
CA ALA A 106 -9.50 6.78 18.46
C ALA A 106 -9.03 5.67 17.49
N SER A 107 -8.20 4.74 17.98
CA SER A 107 -7.74 3.58 17.20
C SER A 107 -8.89 2.64 16.83
N GLN A 108 -9.74 2.30 17.81
CA GLN A 108 -10.91 1.44 17.58
C GLN A 108 -11.89 2.07 16.59
N ILE A 109 -12.10 3.39 16.65
CA ILE A 109 -12.96 4.12 15.70
C ILE A 109 -12.38 4.03 14.28
N ARG A 110 -11.09 4.33 14.11
CA ARG A 110 -10.42 4.24 12.79
C ARG A 110 -10.46 2.83 12.23
N HIS A 111 -10.10 1.83 13.04
CA HIS A 111 -10.17 0.43 12.65
C HIS A 111 -11.60 0.03 12.26
N GLY A 112 -12.62 0.50 13.01
CA GLY A 112 -14.02 0.23 12.74
C GLY A 112 -14.48 0.63 11.32
N LYS A 113 -13.87 1.67 10.73
CA LYS A 113 -14.14 2.13 9.36
C LYS A 113 -13.64 1.16 8.29
N VAL A 114 -12.54 0.47 8.56
CA VAL A 114 -11.86 -0.40 7.58
C VAL A 114 -11.93 -1.88 7.91
N LYS A 115 -12.54 -2.28 9.04
CA LYS A 115 -12.61 -3.68 9.52
C LYS A 115 -13.12 -4.70 8.49
N ARG A 116 -13.86 -4.27 7.48
CA ARG A 116 -14.39 -5.15 6.43
C ARG A 116 -13.34 -5.56 5.40
N TRP A 117 -12.27 -4.78 5.21
CA TRP A 117 -11.21 -5.10 4.25
C TRP A 117 -10.51 -6.41 4.60
N THR A 118 -10.34 -6.68 5.90
CA THR A 118 -9.71 -7.91 6.40
C THR A 118 -10.73 -8.97 6.84
N LYS A 119 -12.00 -8.86 6.43
CA LYS A 119 -13.05 -9.80 6.90
C LYS A 119 -12.77 -11.25 6.52
N ASN A 120 -12.20 -11.47 5.34
CA ASN A 120 -12.00 -12.80 4.76
C ASN A 120 -10.51 -13.16 4.63
N VAL A 121 -9.62 -12.40 5.28
CA VAL A 121 -8.18 -12.60 5.18
C VAL A 121 -7.54 -12.29 6.52
N ASP A 122 -6.73 -13.24 7.01
CA ASP A 122 -5.87 -12.97 8.16
C ASP A 122 -4.54 -12.40 7.67
N ILE A 123 -4.39 -11.08 7.83
CA ILE A 123 -3.18 -10.36 7.42
C ILE A 123 -2.00 -10.60 8.35
N PHE A 124 -2.22 -11.12 9.56
CA PHE A 124 -1.14 -11.43 10.50
C PHE A 124 -0.40 -12.71 10.13
N GLN A 125 -1.00 -13.57 9.31
CA GLN A 125 -0.35 -14.77 8.75
C GLN A 125 0.39 -14.49 7.44
N LYS A 126 0.47 -13.23 7.01
CA LYS A 126 1.22 -12.82 5.82
C LYS A 126 2.64 -12.46 6.21
N ASP A 127 3.55 -12.56 5.26
CA ASP A 127 4.89 -11.99 5.39
C ASP A 127 4.90 -10.53 4.96
N PHE A 128 4.13 -10.16 3.93
CA PHE A 128 4.12 -8.79 3.42
C PHE A 128 2.71 -8.25 3.31
N VAL A 129 2.50 -7.05 3.83
CA VAL A 129 1.26 -6.30 3.66
C VAL A 129 1.58 -4.94 3.04
N PHE A 130 1.15 -4.75 1.79
CA PHE A 130 1.36 -3.53 1.03
C PHE A 130 0.17 -2.60 1.20
N ILE A 131 0.46 -1.34 1.54
CA ILE A 131 -0.52 -0.28 1.75
C ILE A 131 -0.12 0.90 0.86
N PRO A 132 -0.79 1.10 -0.28
CA PRO A 132 -0.63 2.31 -1.07
C PRO A 132 -1.18 3.50 -0.28
N VAL A 133 -0.41 4.58 -0.24
CA VAL A 133 -0.79 5.81 0.45
C VAL A 133 -0.68 6.99 -0.50
N ASN A 134 -1.77 7.73 -0.60
CA ASN A 134 -1.81 9.03 -1.25
C ASN A 134 -2.04 10.09 -0.18
N GLU A 135 -1.05 10.97 0.00
CA GLU A 135 -1.18 12.10 0.91
C GLU A 135 -0.66 13.36 0.21
N ASN A 136 -1.50 14.41 0.15
CA ASN A 136 -1.19 15.67 -0.54
C ASN A 136 -0.69 15.47 -1.99
N GLU A 137 -1.37 14.61 -2.75
CA GLU A 137 -1.03 14.29 -4.15
C GLU A 137 0.35 13.63 -4.30
N HIS A 138 0.90 13.10 -3.21
CA HIS A 138 2.15 12.35 -3.19
C HIS A 138 1.89 10.90 -2.84
N TRP A 139 2.29 10.01 -3.77
CA TRP A 139 2.18 8.57 -3.61
C TRP A 139 3.41 7.98 -2.92
N PHE A 140 3.16 7.16 -1.91
CA PHE A 140 4.16 6.29 -1.31
C PHE A 140 3.55 4.93 -0.99
N LEU A 141 4.41 3.94 -0.75
CA LEU A 141 4.01 2.57 -0.45
C LEU A 141 4.54 2.22 0.93
N ALA A 142 3.63 1.97 1.87
CA ALA A 142 3.99 1.39 3.16
C ALA A 142 3.97 -0.14 3.04
N VAL A 143 4.97 -0.80 3.62
CA VAL A 143 5.08 -2.26 3.64
C VAL A 143 5.25 -2.70 5.07
N ILE A 144 4.32 -3.53 5.56
CA ILE A 144 4.45 -4.21 6.85
C ILE A 144 5.08 -5.56 6.56
N CYS A 145 6.22 -5.83 7.20
CA CYS A 145 6.95 -7.08 7.06
C CYS A 145 6.75 -7.93 8.32
N PHE A 146 6.46 -9.20 8.12
CA PHE A 146 6.37 -10.26 9.14
C PHE A 146 5.51 -9.90 10.35
N PRO A 147 4.23 -9.48 10.16
CA PRO A 147 3.33 -9.06 11.23
C PRO A 147 3.02 -10.13 12.30
N TYR A 148 3.34 -11.40 12.07
CA TYR A 148 3.24 -12.47 13.08
C TYR A 148 4.37 -12.45 14.12
N LEU A 149 5.48 -11.76 13.85
CA LEU A 149 6.59 -11.72 14.80
C LEU A 149 6.22 -10.93 16.05
N SER A 150 6.38 -11.55 17.21
CA SER A 150 6.09 -10.94 18.51
C SER A 150 7.26 -10.10 19.06
N GLY A 151 8.39 -10.04 18.36
CA GLY A 151 9.59 -9.33 18.78
C GLY A 151 10.64 -9.27 17.66
N LYS A 152 11.74 -8.57 17.92
CA LYS A 152 12.86 -8.45 16.98
C LYS A 152 13.54 -9.80 16.81
N VAL A 153 13.84 -10.14 15.58
CA VAL A 153 14.60 -11.34 15.22
C VAL A 153 15.74 -10.96 14.30
N ASP A 154 16.83 -11.72 14.34
CA ASP A 154 17.91 -11.61 13.37
C ASP A 154 17.41 -12.10 12.00
N MET A 155 17.69 -11.32 10.96
CA MET A 155 17.20 -11.59 9.61
C MET A 155 17.86 -12.81 8.94
N LYS A 156 18.99 -13.30 9.46
CA LYS A 156 19.75 -14.43 8.89
C LYS A 156 19.31 -15.76 9.47
N ASP A 157 19.05 -15.80 10.77
CA ASP A 157 18.78 -17.06 11.49
C ASP A 157 17.47 -17.06 12.29
N GLY A 158 16.73 -15.94 12.30
CA GLY A 158 15.44 -15.84 12.99
C GLY A 158 15.54 -15.86 14.52
N THR A 159 16.75 -15.74 15.07
CA THR A 159 16.94 -15.79 16.52
C THR A 159 16.42 -14.50 17.17
N PRO A 160 15.74 -14.59 18.33
CA PRO A 160 15.28 -13.39 19.03
C PRO A 160 16.44 -12.48 19.43
N VAL A 161 16.34 -11.20 19.07
CA VAL A 161 17.31 -10.17 19.46
C VAL A 161 16.88 -9.62 20.82
N ASN A 162 17.60 -10.01 21.88
CA ASN A 162 17.38 -9.53 23.25
C ASN A 162 18.02 -8.16 23.50
N GLU A 163 17.91 -7.23 22.56
CA GLU A 163 18.36 -5.84 22.76
C GLU A 163 17.21 -5.00 23.33
N PRO A 164 17.44 -4.25 24.42
CA PRO A 164 16.42 -3.38 24.97
C PRO A 164 16.01 -2.34 23.92
N ASP A 165 14.69 -2.14 23.76
CA ASP A 165 14.15 -1.14 22.84
C ASP A 165 14.76 0.23 23.12
N ASP A 166 15.30 0.87 22.07
CA ASP A 166 15.94 2.19 22.18
C ASP A 166 14.98 3.27 22.72
N ASP A 167 13.68 3.03 22.66
CA ASP A 167 12.62 3.89 23.22
C ASP A 167 12.69 4.01 24.75
N ALA A 168 13.27 3.01 25.44
CA ALA A 168 13.45 3.04 26.90
C ALA A 168 14.51 4.07 27.37
N LYS A 169 15.36 4.59 26.47
CA LYS A 169 16.39 5.59 26.82
C LYS A 169 15.84 7.01 26.87
N TYR A 170 14.68 7.29 26.26
CA TYR A 170 14.14 8.64 26.15
C TYR A 170 12.93 8.91 27.06
N SER A 171 12.41 7.93 27.80
CA SER A 171 11.23 8.12 28.67
C SER A 171 11.50 8.92 29.96
N ASN A 172 12.76 9.23 30.28
CA ASN A 172 13.15 9.92 31.53
C ASN A 172 13.54 11.40 31.35
N ARG A 173 13.05 12.08 30.31
CA ARG A 173 13.15 13.55 30.20
C ARG A 173 11.75 14.16 30.17
N ILE A 174 11.18 14.32 31.36
CA ILE A 174 10.13 15.30 31.68
C ILE A 174 10.75 16.30 32.65
#